data_AF-A0A8J2PW22-F1
#
_entry.id   AF-A0A8J2PW22-F1
#
_cell.length_a   1.000
_cell.length_b   1.000
_cell.length_c   1.000
_cell.angle_alpha   90.00
_cell.angle_beta   90.00
_cell.angle_gamma   90.00
#
_symmetry.space_group_name_H-M   'P 1'
#
loop_
_entity.id
_entity.type
_entity.pdbx_description
1 polymer ?
#
loop_
_entity_poly.entity_id
_entity_poly.type
_entity_poly.pdbx_seq_one_letter_code
_entity_poly.pdbx_strand_id
1 'polypeptide(L)'
;MSTTVPKIFRNCSHEYRSKDIKYVQCHIPTDANPCKLLTELHEAKDIRKYLFATIPLILATFAILINIAYGILIIELWRRKKLSSLHRYSFLLSRTISNILALILLYIVLIAWKLEIFRYASAVAFILIGSLSFLTLAGTYVAMTTLLYLAIVHPLRYLYAVNVTRCLVVIIILWFISIAFSLLLGLYGATLFYPETALIYCSFDRCQQPIAIFVAFLLSAFFIVVIIFYLITLYFLRKRDRSSRLETDIIGRNNMRAMNRLALNLMTFTVGSLPILVVITIATVNLKNLAVLGLGDKSSCKTFLHGRLFLQVEILACIAAVFWVLAMIFDPIINFFADPKFVDSVRSWWIRRQPISCIKCQNSSITAIISKQSRHGQMDNVGTSVML
;
A
#
# COMPACT_ATOMS: atom_id res chain seq x y z
N MET A 1 -25.22 -0.83 -38.30
CA MET A 1 -24.86 0.40 -39.05
C MET A 1 -23.60 0.13 -39.83
N SER A 2 -23.66 0.14 -41.17
CA SER A 2 -22.49 0.04 -42.04
C SER A 2 -21.60 1.26 -41.79
N THR A 3 -20.44 1.05 -41.17
CA THR A 3 -19.51 2.13 -40.84
C THR A 3 -18.64 2.38 -42.05
N THR A 4 -19.03 3.35 -42.87
CA THR A 4 -18.17 3.86 -43.93
C THR A 4 -16.93 4.47 -43.28
N VAL A 5 -15.76 3.88 -43.53
CA VAL A 5 -14.49 4.36 -43.00
C VAL A 5 -14.19 5.76 -43.61
N PRO A 6 -13.99 6.80 -42.78
CA PRO A 6 -13.68 8.14 -43.26
C PRO A 6 -12.40 8.17 -44.11
N LYS A 7 -12.33 9.08 -45.09
CA LYS A 7 -11.18 9.18 -46.02
C LYS A 7 -9.82 9.31 -45.30
N ILE A 8 -9.79 9.98 -44.15
CA ILE A 8 -8.56 10.18 -43.37
C ILE A 8 -8.01 8.89 -42.73
N PHE A 9 -8.86 7.88 -42.51
CA PHE A 9 -8.50 6.59 -41.90
C PHE A 9 -8.54 5.45 -42.91
N ARG A 10 -8.69 5.76 -44.21
CA ARG A 10 -8.85 4.76 -45.27
C ARG A 10 -7.64 3.83 -45.37
N ASN A 11 -6.45 4.36 -45.09
CA ASN A 11 -5.18 3.61 -45.09
C ASN A 11 -4.98 2.75 -43.83
N CYS A 12 -5.86 2.84 -42.83
CA CYS A 12 -5.83 2.06 -41.58
C CYS A 12 -7.25 1.63 -41.16
N SER A 13 -8.03 1.17 -42.15
CA SER A 13 -9.41 0.74 -41.93
C SER A 13 -9.56 -0.40 -40.91
N HIS A 14 -8.52 -1.22 -40.73
CA HIS A 14 -8.48 -2.31 -39.75
C HIS A 14 -8.37 -1.81 -38.30
N GLU A 15 -7.74 -0.65 -38.07
CA GLU A 15 -7.63 -0.04 -36.74
C GLU A 15 -8.88 0.77 -36.38
N TYR A 16 -9.62 1.28 -37.37
CA TYR A 16 -10.76 2.17 -37.14
C TYR A 16 -11.90 1.51 -36.34
N ARG A 17 -12.23 2.07 -35.18
CA ARG A 17 -13.39 1.68 -34.35
C ARG A 17 -14.53 2.69 -34.58
N SER A 18 -15.78 2.25 -34.48
CA SER A 18 -16.96 3.13 -34.69
C SER A 18 -16.98 4.38 -33.80
N LYS A 19 -16.34 4.33 -32.62
CA LYS A 19 -16.20 5.45 -31.67
C LYS A 19 -15.16 6.50 -32.08
N ASP A 20 -14.39 6.27 -33.14
CA ASP A 20 -13.31 7.16 -33.60
C ASP A 20 -13.79 8.22 -34.59
N ILE A 21 -15.06 8.17 -34.99
CA ILE A 21 -15.68 9.17 -35.89
C ILE A 21 -15.52 10.61 -35.40
N LYS A 22 -15.42 10.81 -34.08
CA LYS A 22 -15.20 12.11 -33.45
C LYS A 22 -13.82 12.72 -33.72
N TYR A 23 -12.85 11.94 -34.22
CA TYR A 23 -11.53 12.47 -34.58
C TYR A 23 -11.45 12.96 -36.03
N VAL A 24 -12.49 12.74 -36.83
CA VAL A 24 -12.50 13.11 -38.25
C VAL A 24 -12.42 14.62 -38.46
N GLN A 25 -12.94 15.39 -37.52
CA GLN A 25 -12.96 16.86 -37.56
C GLN A 25 -11.70 17.50 -36.96
N CYS A 26 -10.73 16.70 -36.51
CA CYS A 26 -9.52 17.23 -35.90
C CYS A 26 -8.57 17.78 -36.94
N HIS A 27 -7.97 18.94 -36.65
CA HIS A 27 -6.91 19.49 -37.49
C HIS A 27 -5.62 18.68 -37.25
N ILE A 28 -5.18 17.93 -38.26
CA ILE A 28 -4.00 17.08 -38.19
C ILE A 28 -2.84 17.84 -38.87
N PRO A 29 -1.70 18.02 -38.19
CA PRO A 29 -0.50 18.61 -38.78
C PRO A 29 -0.10 17.86 -40.06
N THR A 30 0.38 18.60 -41.06
CA THR A 30 0.72 18.03 -42.39
C THR A 30 1.86 17.01 -42.35
N ASP A 31 2.66 17.00 -41.29
CA ASP A 31 3.76 16.09 -41.01
C ASP A 31 3.35 14.84 -40.18
N ALA A 32 2.12 14.81 -39.65
CA ALA A 32 1.64 13.73 -38.80
C ALA A 32 0.83 12.68 -39.56
N ASN A 33 1.14 11.39 -39.35
CA ASN A 33 0.38 10.29 -39.93
C ASN A 33 -0.88 9.98 -39.07
N PRO A 34 -2.10 10.16 -39.61
CA PRO A 34 -3.35 9.97 -38.86
C PRO A 34 -3.54 8.54 -38.37
N CYS A 35 -3.04 7.55 -39.11
CA CYS A 35 -3.13 6.15 -38.74
C CYS A 35 -2.23 5.82 -37.56
N LYS A 36 -1.01 6.37 -37.54
CA LYS A 36 -0.09 6.20 -36.40
C LYS A 36 -0.67 6.81 -35.12
N LEU A 37 -1.24 8.02 -35.22
CA LEU A 37 -1.91 8.66 -34.08
C LEU A 37 -3.09 7.84 -33.55
N LEU A 38 -3.84 7.19 -34.45
CA LEU A 38 -4.98 6.36 -34.08
C LEU A 38 -4.53 5.08 -33.35
N THR A 39 -3.51 4.40 -33.87
CA THR A 39 -2.91 3.22 -33.21
C THR A 39 -2.38 3.57 -31.82
N GLU A 40 -1.57 4.64 -31.69
CA GLU A 40 -1.04 5.08 -30.40
C GLU A 40 -2.15 5.45 -29.39
N LEU A 41 -3.26 6.03 -29.86
CA LEU A 41 -4.42 6.33 -29.01
C LEU A 41 -5.15 5.05 -28.55
N HIS A 42 -5.29 4.05 -29.42
CA HIS A 42 -5.93 2.78 -29.07
C HIS A 42 -5.08 1.98 -28.10
N GLU A 43 -3.77 1.91 -28.32
CA GLU A 43 -2.82 1.33 -27.39
C GLU A 43 -2.92 2.01 -26.01
N ALA A 44 -2.94 3.35 -25.97
CA ALA A 44 -3.12 4.08 -24.71
C ALA A 44 -4.43 3.70 -24.02
N LYS A 45 -5.55 3.67 -24.74
CA LYS A 45 -6.85 3.30 -24.17
C LYS A 45 -6.90 1.86 -23.67
N ASP A 46 -6.29 0.93 -24.40
CA ASP A 46 -6.30 -0.48 -24.05
C ASP A 46 -5.40 -0.72 -22.83
N ILE A 47 -4.20 -0.11 -22.78
CA ILE A 47 -3.35 -0.07 -21.58
C ILE A 47 -4.09 0.53 -20.39
N ARG A 48 -4.76 1.67 -20.57
CA ARG A 48 -5.57 2.31 -19.52
C ARG A 48 -6.62 1.35 -18.95
N LYS A 49 -7.33 0.64 -19.82
CA LYS A 49 -8.44 -0.23 -19.42
C LYS A 49 -7.95 -1.52 -18.73
N TYR A 50 -6.98 -2.19 -19.31
CA TYR A 50 -6.54 -3.50 -18.82
C TYR A 50 -5.46 -3.36 -17.74
N LEU A 51 -4.41 -2.59 -18.00
CA LEU A 51 -3.28 -2.45 -17.06
C LEU A 51 -3.58 -1.46 -15.93
N PHE A 52 -4.08 -0.27 -16.24
CA PHE A 52 -4.24 0.77 -15.22
C PHE A 52 -5.51 0.61 -14.36
N ALA A 53 -6.63 0.17 -14.95
CA ALA A 53 -7.86 0.01 -14.19
C ALA A 53 -8.04 -1.41 -13.63
N THR A 54 -7.85 -2.45 -14.43
CA THR A 54 -8.23 -3.82 -14.02
C THR A 54 -7.25 -4.43 -13.01
N ILE A 55 -5.93 -4.35 -13.26
CA ILE A 55 -4.91 -4.93 -12.38
C ILE A 55 -4.89 -4.24 -10.99
N PRO A 56 -4.75 -2.91 -10.88
CA PRO A 56 -4.80 -2.22 -9.58
C PRO A 56 -6.11 -2.45 -8.83
N LEU A 57 -7.23 -2.62 -9.52
CA LEU A 57 -8.52 -2.90 -8.86
C LEU A 57 -8.53 -4.29 -8.23
N ILE A 58 -8.05 -5.32 -8.93
CA ILE A 58 -7.90 -6.67 -8.36
C ILE A 58 -6.89 -6.67 -7.21
N LEU A 59 -5.74 -6.01 -7.37
CA LEU A 59 -4.75 -5.93 -6.30
C LEU A 59 -5.30 -5.15 -5.09
N ALA A 60 -6.06 -4.09 -5.31
CA ALA A 60 -6.65 -3.28 -4.25
C ALA A 60 -7.69 -4.06 -3.45
N THR A 61 -8.51 -4.92 -4.07
CA THR A 61 -9.46 -5.76 -3.31
C THR A 61 -8.73 -6.72 -2.38
N PHE A 62 -7.68 -7.40 -2.86
CA PHE A 62 -6.83 -8.22 -1.99
C PHE A 62 -6.16 -7.40 -0.89
N ALA A 63 -5.62 -6.22 -1.22
CA ALA A 63 -4.98 -5.34 -0.25
C ALA A 63 -5.96 -4.90 0.85
N ILE A 64 -7.19 -4.54 0.50
CA ILE A 64 -8.24 -4.17 1.46
C ILE A 64 -8.54 -5.34 2.40
N LEU A 65 -8.78 -6.54 1.86
CA LEU A 65 -9.08 -7.72 2.66
C LEU A 65 -7.95 -8.05 3.65
N ILE A 66 -6.69 -8.03 3.18
CA ILE A 66 -5.52 -8.31 4.00
C ILE A 66 -5.35 -7.25 5.09
N ASN A 67 -5.49 -5.96 4.76
CA ASN A 67 -5.35 -4.88 5.74
C ASN A 67 -6.49 -4.91 6.78
N ILE A 68 -7.74 -5.18 6.37
CA ILE A 68 -8.87 -5.34 7.30
C ILE A 68 -8.61 -6.53 8.24
N ALA A 69 -8.24 -7.69 7.71
CA ALA A 69 -7.94 -8.87 8.52
C ALA A 69 -6.80 -8.59 9.51
N TYR A 70 -5.72 -7.95 9.05
CA TYR A 70 -4.59 -7.57 9.89
C TYR A 70 -4.99 -6.58 11.00
N GLY A 71 -5.79 -5.56 10.68
CA GLY A 71 -6.31 -4.59 11.64
C GLY A 71 -7.18 -5.23 12.72
N ILE A 72 -8.11 -6.12 12.32
CA ILE A 72 -8.95 -6.88 13.26
C ILE A 72 -8.08 -7.73 14.20
N LEU A 73 -7.07 -8.42 13.67
CA LEU A 73 -6.15 -9.23 14.48
C LEU A 73 -5.37 -8.37 15.48
N ILE A 74 -4.88 -7.19 15.08
CA ILE A 74 -4.21 -6.25 15.99
C ILE A 74 -5.15 -5.85 17.12
N ILE A 75 -6.37 -5.40 16.79
CA ILE A 75 -7.35 -4.93 17.78
C ILE A 75 -7.71 -6.06 18.75
N GLU A 76 -7.93 -7.27 18.25
CA GLU A 76 -8.29 -8.41 19.09
C GLU A 76 -7.15 -8.81 20.03
N LEU A 77 -5.92 -8.85 19.54
CA LEU A 77 -4.75 -9.15 20.37
C LEU A 77 -4.43 -8.03 21.37
N TRP A 78 -4.71 -6.78 21.00
CA TRP A 78 -4.62 -5.63 21.89
C TRP A 78 -5.58 -5.81 23.06
N ARG A 79 -6.86 -6.07 22.77
CA ARG A 79 -7.90 -6.27 23.78
C ARG A 79 -7.55 -7.40 24.75
N ARG A 80 -6.90 -8.45 24.25
CA ARG A 80 -6.43 -9.60 25.05
C ARG A 80 -5.09 -9.39 25.76
N LYS A 81 -4.47 -8.21 25.65
CA LYS A 81 -3.13 -7.91 26.20
C LYS A 81 -2.04 -8.91 25.76
N LYS A 82 -2.17 -9.48 24.55
CA LYS A 82 -1.22 -10.48 24.00
C LYS A 82 -0.15 -9.87 23.07
N LEU A 83 -0.15 -8.55 22.91
CA LEU A 83 0.80 -7.85 22.04
C LEU A 83 2.15 -7.65 22.70
N SER A 84 3.22 -7.75 21.89
CA SER A 84 4.61 -7.59 22.35
C SER A 84 4.95 -6.15 22.76
N SER A 85 4.40 -5.14 22.07
CA SER A 85 4.62 -3.71 22.36
C SER A 85 3.46 -2.84 21.88
N LEU A 86 2.68 -2.30 22.81
CA LEU A 86 1.51 -1.45 22.50
C LEU A 86 1.89 -0.19 21.70
N HIS A 87 3.04 0.41 22.00
CA HIS A 87 3.57 1.58 21.28
C HIS A 87 3.69 1.31 19.78
N ARG A 88 4.37 0.21 19.43
CA ARG A 88 4.57 -0.21 18.03
C ARG A 88 3.24 -0.51 17.34
N TYR A 89 2.36 -1.28 18.00
CA TYR A 89 1.10 -1.67 17.38
C TYR A 89 0.14 -0.50 17.19
N SER A 90 0.30 0.60 17.95
CA SER A 90 -0.41 1.86 17.70
C SER A 90 -0.06 2.45 16.33
N PHE A 91 1.24 2.51 15.98
CA PHE A 91 1.68 2.98 14.68
C PHE A 91 1.29 2.03 13.54
N LEU A 92 1.40 0.72 13.77
CA LEU A 92 0.97 -0.28 12.79
C LEU A 92 -0.53 -0.17 12.50
N LEU A 93 -1.36 0.00 13.53
CA LEU A 93 -2.80 0.17 13.37
C LEU A 93 -3.12 1.47 12.61
N SER A 94 -2.48 2.59 12.96
CA SER A 94 -2.62 3.85 12.22
C SER A 94 -2.29 3.68 10.74
N ARG A 95 -1.22 2.94 10.42
CA ARG A 95 -0.81 2.67 9.04
C ARG A 95 -1.81 1.78 8.30
N THR A 96 -2.33 0.74 8.96
CA THR A 96 -3.39 -0.11 8.40
C THR A 96 -4.65 0.69 8.10
N ILE A 97 -5.07 1.60 8.99
CA ILE A 97 -6.21 2.50 8.76
C ILE A 97 -5.94 3.42 7.56
N SER A 98 -4.74 4.00 7.48
CA SER A 98 -4.37 4.85 6.35
C SER A 98 -4.38 4.10 5.02
N ASN A 99 -3.88 2.86 4.99
CA ASN A 99 -3.91 2.00 3.80
C ASN A 99 -5.34 1.67 3.38
N ILE A 100 -6.21 1.27 4.32
CA ILE A 100 -7.62 0.96 4.02
C ILE A 100 -8.31 2.19 3.44
N LEU A 101 -8.13 3.36 4.07
CA LEU A 101 -8.71 4.62 3.59
C LEU A 101 -8.22 4.95 2.18
N ALA A 102 -6.91 4.85 1.92
CA ALA A 102 -6.32 5.13 0.62
C ALA A 102 -6.84 4.16 -0.47
N LEU A 103 -6.98 2.87 -0.16
CA LEU A 103 -7.48 1.86 -1.10
C LEU A 103 -8.97 2.04 -1.41
N ILE A 104 -9.80 2.34 -0.40
CA ILE A 104 -11.23 2.65 -0.60
C ILE A 104 -11.38 3.89 -1.49
N LEU A 105 -10.62 4.95 -1.18
CA LEU A 105 -10.68 6.19 -1.96
C LEU A 105 -10.14 6.00 -3.38
N LEU A 106 -9.08 5.21 -3.57
CA LEU A 106 -8.60 4.80 -4.90
C LEU A 106 -9.72 4.10 -5.68
N TYR A 107 -10.46 3.20 -5.03
CA TYR A 107 -11.59 2.49 -5.63
C TYR A 107 -12.68 3.46 -6.10
N ILE A 108 -13.03 4.46 -5.28
CA ILE A 108 -14.00 5.51 -5.62
C ILE A 108 -13.51 6.33 -6.83
N VAL A 109 -12.24 6.72 -6.85
CA VAL A 109 -11.64 7.48 -7.96
C VAL A 109 -11.66 6.67 -9.26
N LEU A 110 -11.34 5.37 -9.21
CA LEU A 110 -11.37 4.50 -10.39
C LEU A 110 -12.80 4.31 -10.94
N ILE A 111 -13.80 4.23 -10.06
CA ILE A 111 -15.22 4.21 -10.48
C ILE A 111 -15.62 5.54 -11.11
N ALA A 112 -15.31 6.67 -10.46
CA ALA A 112 -15.60 8.00 -10.99
C ALA A 112 -14.93 8.23 -12.36
N TRP A 113 -13.72 7.70 -12.53
CA TRP A 113 -13.02 7.70 -13.81
C TRP A 113 -13.77 6.89 -14.88
N LYS A 114 -14.22 5.68 -14.56
CA LYS A 114 -14.97 4.82 -15.49
C LYS A 114 -16.30 5.44 -15.95
N LEU A 115 -16.93 6.24 -15.09
CA LEU A 115 -18.15 6.99 -15.40
C LEU A 115 -17.90 8.25 -16.24
N GLU A 116 -16.66 8.48 -16.71
CA GLU A 116 -16.22 9.65 -17.47
C GLU A 116 -16.42 10.99 -16.73
N ILE A 117 -16.63 10.97 -15.41
CA ILE A 117 -16.76 12.16 -14.54
C ILE A 117 -15.35 12.68 -14.17
N PHE A 118 -14.42 12.66 -15.13
CA PHE A 118 -13.04 13.04 -14.88
C PHE A 118 -12.87 14.56 -15.01
N ARG A 119 -13.08 15.25 -13.88
CA ARG A 119 -12.97 16.70 -13.69
C ARG A 119 -11.83 17.04 -12.71
N TYR A 120 -11.54 18.32 -12.54
CA TYR A 120 -10.59 18.85 -11.55
C TYR A 120 -10.70 18.15 -10.17
N ALA A 121 -11.91 18.02 -9.62
CA ALA A 121 -12.13 17.38 -8.30
C ALA A 121 -11.61 15.94 -8.21
N SER A 122 -11.71 15.15 -9.29
CA SER A 122 -11.20 13.77 -9.31
C SER A 122 -9.67 13.70 -9.32
N ALA A 123 -9.01 14.65 -10.00
CA ALA A 123 -7.56 14.79 -9.98
C ALA A 123 -7.05 15.28 -8.62
N VAL A 124 -7.74 16.27 -8.02
CA VAL A 124 -7.48 16.73 -6.65
C VAL A 124 -7.55 15.55 -5.69
N ALA A 125 -8.64 14.77 -5.73
CA ALA A 125 -8.82 13.62 -4.87
C ALA A 125 -7.70 12.60 -5.04
N PHE A 126 -7.37 12.22 -6.28
CA PHE A 126 -6.30 11.24 -6.55
C PHE A 126 -4.94 11.67 -6.00
N ILE A 127 -4.54 12.92 -6.26
CA ILE A 127 -3.25 13.47 -5.79
C ILE A 127 -3.26 13.60 -4.27
N LEU A 128 -4.36 14.05 -3.67
CA LEU A 128 -4.54 14.15 -2.22
C LEU A 128 -4.43 12.78 -1.55
N ILE A 129 -5.08 11.75 -2.09
CA ILE A 129 -5.02 10.38 -1.55
C ILE A 129 -3.58 9.84 -1.61
N GLY A 130 -2.93 9.97 -2.76
CA GLY A 130 -1.56 9.50 -2.95
C GLY A 130 -0.57 10.18 -2.01
N SER A 131 -0.65 11.52 -1.92
CA SER A 131 0.20 12.30 -1.01
C SER A 131 -0.08 12.01 0.46
N LEU A 132 -1.36 11.90 0.86
CA LEU A 132 -1.75 11.59 2.24
C LEU A 132 -1.20 10.24 2.65
N SER A 133 -1.40 9.21 1.82
CA SER A 133 -0.88 7.87 2.07
C SER A 133 0.64 7.84 2.13
N PHE A 134 1.33 8.54 1.23
CA PHE A 134 2.79 8.60 1.24
C PHE A 134 3.32 9.24 2.53
N LEU A 135 2.74 10.38 2.95
CA LEU A 135 3.21 11.14 4.10
C LEU A 135 2.91 10.45 5.42
N THR A 136 1.72 9.85 5.58
CA THR A 136 1.40 9.05 6.76
C THR A 136 2.29 7.80 6.83
N LEU A 137 2.56 7.15 5.69
CA LEU A 137 3.45 6.00 5.61
C LEU A 137 4.90 6.38 5.99
N ALA A 138 5.45 7.40 5.36
CA ALA A 138 6.81 7.89 5.65
C ALA A 138 6.92 8.35 7.11
N GLY A 139 5.96 9.13 7.61
CA GLY A 139 5.93 9.62 8.99
C GLY A 139 5.86 8.51 10.03
N THR A 140 5.01 7.50 9.81
CA THR A 140 4.92 6.33 10.71
C THR A 140 6.20 5.50 10.68
N TYR A 141 6.89 5.40 9.54
CA TYR A 141 8.19 4.77 9.45
C TYR A 141 9.28 5.53 10.21
N VAL A 142 9.37 6.85 10.08
CA VAL A 142 10.29 7.68 10.87
C VAL A 142 10.01 7.52 12.36
N ALA A 143 8.74 7.58 12.78
CA ALA A 143 8.35 7.45 14.18
C ALA A 143 8.71 6.06 14.75
N MET A 144 8.41 4.99 14.00
CA MET A 144 8.74 3.61 14.38
C MET A 144 10.24 3.37 14.46
N THR A 145 11.02 3.91 13.52
CA THR A 145 12.48 3.82 13.54
C THR A 145 13.05 4.64 14.70
N THR A 146 12.50 5.80 15.00
CA THR A 146 12.88 6.61 16.16
C THR A 146 12.60 5.89 17.48
N LEU A 147 11.43 5.23 17.59
CA LEU A 147 11.12 4.39 18.75
C LEU A 147 12.13 3.26 18.92
N LEU A 148 12.48 2.58 17.82
CA LEU A 148 13.47 1.51 17.85
C LEU A 148 14.86 2.03 18.22
N TYR A 149 15.26 3.18 17.66
CA TYR A 149 16.51 3.86 17.99
C TYR A 149 16.58 4.19 19.48
N LEU A 150 15.53 4.81 20.05
CA LEU A 150 15.46 5.12 21.47
C LEU A 150 15.54 3.86 22.32
N ALA A 151 14.85 2.78 21.94
CA ALA A 151 14.91 1.51 22.67
C ALA A 151 16.30 0.88 22.68
N ILE A 152 17.09 1.02 21.60
CA ILE A 152 18.42 0.42 21.47
C ILE A 152 19.52 1.28 22.11
N VAL A 153 19.54 2.57 21.78
CA VAL A 153 20.63 3.48 22.14
C VAL A 153 20.42 4.11 23.52
N HIS A 154 19.17 4.41 23.89
CA HIS A 154 18.83 5.08 25.15
C HIS A 154 17.67 4.38 25.89
N PRO A 155 17.87 3.13 26.36
CA PRO A 155 16.80 2.31 26.93
C PRO A 155 16.12 2.93 28.15
N LEU A 156 16.87 3.65 29.00
CA LEU A 156 16.31 4.38 30.14
C LEU A 156 15.39 5.52 29.68
N ARG A 157 15.81 6.30 28.68
CA ARG A 157 14.97 7.37 28.12
C ARG A 157 13.73 6.79 27.46
N TYR A 158 13.83 5.64 26.79
CA TYR A 158 12.67 4.95 26.24
C TYR A 158 11.66 4.58 27.34
N LEU A 159 12.12 4.00 28.45
CA LEU A 159 11.24 3.59 29.55
C LEU A 159 10.46 4.75 30.18
N TYR A 160 11.11 5.91 30.39
CA TYR A 160 10.48 7.07 31.05
C TYR A 160 9.75 8.02 30.09
N ALA A 161 10.20 8.11 28.83
CA ALA A 161 9.65 9.09 27.89
C ALA A 161 8.54 8.52 26.98
N VAL A 162 8.56 7.22 26.68
CA VAL A 162 7.66 6.61 25.69
C VAL A 162 6.46 5.98 26.39
N ASN A 163 5.31 6.62 26.22
CA ASN A 163 4.00 6.13 26.68
C ASN A 163 3.03 6.02 25.49
N VAL A 164 2.05 5.12 25.57
CA VAL A 164 1.05 4.90 24.51
C VAL A 164 0.31 6.19 24.17
N THR A 165 -0.09 6.96 25.19
CA THR A 165 -0.75 8.27 24.99
C THR A 165 0.11 9.24 24.18
N ARG A 166 1.42 9.30 24.46
CA ARG A 166 2.35 10.14 23.69
C ARG A 166 2.51 9.63 22.26
N CYS A 167 2.54 8.32 22.05
CA CYS A 167 2.54 7.74 20.70
C CYS A 167 1.27 8.11 19.92
N LEU A 168 0.09 8.08 20.57
CA LEU A 168 -1.17 8.50 19.94
C LEU A 168 -1.17 9.99 19.60
N VAL A 169 -0.64 10.86 20.48
CA VAL A 169 -0.46 12.29 20.19
C VAL A 169 0.44 12.49 18.96
N VAL A 170 1.56 11.78 18.87
CA VAL A 170 2.45 11.83 17.70
C VAL A 170 1.72 11.38 16.43
N ILE A 171 0.92 10.31 16.50
CA ILE A 171 0.10 9.85 15.37
C ILE A 171 -0.87 10.95 14.93
N ILE A 172 -1.60 11.57 15.86
CA ILE A 172 -2.55 12.64 15.54
C ILE A 172 -1.86 13.82 14.85
N ILE A 173 -0.69 14.24 15.36
CA ILE A 173 0.11 15.32 14.75
C ILE A 173 0.54 14.94 13.33
N LEU A 174 1.03 13.70 13.13
CA LEU A 174 1.43 13.20 11.81
C LEU A 174 0.27 13.22 10.82
N TRP A 175 -0.92 12.79 11.24
CA TRP A 175 -2.13 12.84 10.41
C TRP A 175 -2.51 14.27 10.06
N PHE A 176 -2.49 15.18 11.03
CA PHE A 176 -2.85 16.58 10.79
C PHE A 176 -1.90 17.25 9.78
N ILE A 177 -0.59 17.09 9.97
CA ILE A 177 0.42 17.60 9.04
C ILE A 177 0.25 16.97 7.65
N SER A 178 0.01 15.67 7.59
CA SER A 178 -0.17 14.96 6.32
C SER A 178 -1.43 15.43 5.59
N ILE A 179 -2.55 15.61 6.28
CA ILE A 179 -3.81 16.12 5.69
C ILE A 179 -3.60 17.54 5.15
N ALA A 180 -3.03 18.43 5.97
CA ALA A 180 -2.79 19.82 5.57
C ALA A 180 -1.92 19.89 4.31
N PHE A 181 -0.80 19.16 4.31
CA PHE A 181 0.11 19.15 3.17
C PHE A 181 -0.51 18.50 1.92
N SER A 182 -1.24 17.39 2.09
CA SER A 182 -1.89 16.67 0.98
C SER A 182 -3.02 17.47 0.35
N LEU A 183 -3.73 18.28 1.13
CA LEU A 183 -4.75 19.18 0.62
C LEU A 183 -4.15 20.27 -0.27
N LEU A 184 -3.03 20.87 0.17
CA LEU A 184 -2.28 21.82 -0.65
C LEU A 184 -1.78 21.16 -1.93
N LEU A 185 -1.14 19.99 -1.84
CA LEU A 185 -0.67 19.25 -3.01
C LEU A 185 -1.81 18.87 -3.96
N GLY A 186 -2.94 18.42 -3.43
CA GLY A 186 -4.10 18.04 -4.23
C GLY A 186 -4.65 19.22 -5.02
N LEU A 187 -4.87 20.36 -4.35
CA LEU A 187 -5.40 21.56 -4.98
C LEU A 187 -4.45 22.12 -6.04
N TYR A 188 -3.19 22.38 -5.66
CA TYR A 188 -2.23 22.97 -6.60
C TYR A 188 -1.79 21.99 -7.69
N GLY A 189 -1.61 20.71 -7.35
CA GLY A 189 -1.21 19.67 -8.30
C GLY A 189 -2.27 19.41 -9.38
N ALA A 190 -3.56 19.49 -9.04
CA ALA A 190 -4.62 19.31 -10.02
C ALA A 190 -4.69 20.44 -11.05
N THR A 191 -4.20 21.65 -10.72
CA THR A 191 -4.16 22.78 -11.67
C THR A 191 -3.28 22.47 -12.88
N LEU A 192 -2.27 21.59 -12.74
CA LEU A 192 -1.41 21.16 -13.85
C LEU A 192 -2.20 20.46 -14.96
N PHE A 193 -3.19 19.65 -14.57
CA PHE A 193 -3.99 18.86 -15.50
C PHE A 193 -5.29 19.57 -15.91
N TYR A 194 -5.76 20.50 -15.07
CA TYR A 194 -7.07 21.14 -15.21
C TYR A 194 -7.04 22.63 -14.84
N PRO A 195 -6.23 23.45 -15.52
CA PRO A 195 -6.10 24.88 -15.20
C PRO A 195 -7.41 25.65 -15.38
N GLU A 196 -8.21 25.35 -16.41
CA GLU A 196 -9.44 26.09 -16.73
C GLU A 196 -10.59 25.84 -15.75
N THR A 197 -10.58 24.68 -15.08
CA THR A 197 -11.61 24.30 -14.09
C THR A 197 -11.09 24.34 -12.66
N ALA A 198 -9.89 24.89 -12.47
CA ALA A 198 -9.28 25.03 -11.17
C ALA A 198 -10.01 26.08 -10.34
N LEU A 199 -10.13 25.81 -9.04
CA LEU A 199 -10.61 26.80 -8.06
C LEU A 199 -9.63 27.97 -7.89
N ILE A 200 -8.35 27.74 -8.20
CA ILE A 200 -7.25 28.68 -8.00
C ILE A 200 -6.51 28.83 -9.33
N TYR A 201 -6.52 30.04 -9.88
CA TYR A 201 -5.74 30.34 -11.09
C TYR A 201 -4.24 30.34 -10.76
N CYS A 202 -3.50 29.46 -11.44
CA CYS A 202 -2.07 29.22 -11.20
C CYS A 202 -1.38 29.12 -12.55
N SER A 203 -0.65 30.17 -12.95
CA SER A 203 0.09 30.18 -14.22
C SER A 203 1.30 29.25 -14.19
N PHE A 204 1.68 28.73 -15.36
CA PHE A 204 2.74 27.73 -15.49
C PHE A 204 4.07 28.21 -14.92
N ASP A 205 4.57 29.36 -15.39
CA ASP A 205 5.90 29.87 -15.05
C ASP A 205 6.02 30.40 -13.61
N ARG A 206 4.94 30.98 -13.06
CA ARG A 206 4.98 31.61 -11.73
C ARG A 206 4.56 30.69 -10.59
N CYS A 207 3.77 29.66 -10.87
CA CYS A 207 3.11 28.87 -9.82
C CYS A 207 3.27 27.36 -10.04
N GLN A 208 2.86 26.81 -11.19
CA GLN A 208 2.84 25.34 -11.37
C GLN A 208 4.24 24.73 -11.36
N GLN A 209 5.18 25.32 -12.12
CA GLN A 209 6.56 24.84 -12.19
C GLN A 209 7.31 24.92 -10.85
N PRO A 210 7.35 26.08 -10.15
CA PRO A 210 8.06 26.14 -8.87
C PRO A 210 7.43 25.23 -7.82
N ILE A 211 6.11 25.07 -7.80
CA ILE A 211 5.44 24.13 -6.89
C ILE A 211 5.84 22.69 -7.21
N ALA A 212 5.78 22.27 -8.48
CA ALA A 212 6.17 20.90 -8.86
C ALA A 212 7.62 20.58 -8.46
N ILE A 213 8.55 21.51 -8.71
CA ILE A 213 9.96 21.38 -8.30
C ILE A 213 10.09 21.29 -6.79
N PHE A 214 9.43 22.19 -6.05
CA PHE A 214 9.46 22.19 -4.58
C PHE A 214 8.95 20.86 -4.01
N VAL A 215 7.85 20.33 -4.55
CA VAL A 215 7.25 19.07 -4.10
C VAL A 215 8.15 17.88 -4.41
N ALA A 216 8.71 17.82 -5.62
CA ALA A 216 9.65 16.77 -6.02
C ALA A 216 10.89 16.77 -5.11
N PHE A 217 11.44 17.96 -4.82
CA PHE A 217 12.57 18.13 -3.90
C PHE A 217 12.20 17.68 -2.48
N LEU A 218 11.07 18.15 -1.96
CA LEU A 218 10.64 17.85 -0.59
C LEU A 218 10.39 16.36 -0.38
N LEU A 219 9.67 15.69 -1.29
CA LEU A 219 9.40 14.25 -1.20
C LEU A 219 10.68 13.42 -1.33
N SER A 220 11.58 13.82 -2.23
CA SER A 220 12.90 13.20 -2.36
C SER A 220 13.73 13.36 -1.08
N ALA A 221 13.74 14.56 -0.49
CA ALA A 221 14.43 14.81 0.76
C ALA A 221 13.87 13.96 1.91
N PHE A 222 12.54 13.89 2.06
CA PHE A 222 11.90 13.03 3.07
C PHE A 222 12.26 11.56 2.88
N PHE A 223 12.26 11.07 1.64
CA PHE A 223 12.65 9.70 1.36
C PHE A 223 14.11 9.42 1.77
N ILE A 224 15.04 10.30 1.39
CA ILE A 224 16.46 10.19 1.78
C ILE A 224 16.62 10.21 3.30
N VAL A 225 15.92 11.11 3.99
CA VAL A 225 15.94 11.19 5.46
C VAL A 225 15.49 9.88 6.10
N VAL A 226 14.40 9.26 5.60
CA VAL A 226 13.95 7.96 6.07
C VAL A 226 15.06 6.92 5.91
N ILE A 227 15.65 6.80 4.71
CA ILE A 227 16.73 5.85 4.44
C ILE A 227 17.92 6.07 5.39
N ILE A 228 18.37 7.31 5.58
CA ILE A 228 19.48 7.65 6.48
C ILE A 228 19.17 7.23 7.92
N PHE A 229 17.99 7.58 8.45
CA PHE A 229 17.57 7.19 9.80
C PHE A 229 17.55 5.67 9.99
N TYR A 230 17.11 4.95 8.96
CA TYR A 230 17.11 3.49 8.94
C TYR A 230 18.52 2.91 8.96
N LEU A 231 19.42 3.42 8.12
CA LEU A 231 20.81 2.97 8.07
C LEU A 231 21.54 3.24 9.39
N ILE A 232 21.30 4.39 10.01
CA ILE A 232 21.83 4.73 11.35
C ILE A 232 21.36 3.68 12.37
N THR A 233 20.06 3.39 12.40
CA THR A 233 19.48 2.41 13.34
C THR A 233 20.04 1.00 13.10
N LEU A 234 20.18 0.59 11.84
CA LEU A 234 20.77 -0.69 11.45
C LEU A 234 22.25 -0.78 11.88
N TYR A 235 23.01 0.31 11.69
CA TYR A 235 24.41 0.40 12.10
C TYR A 235 24.55 0.21 13.62
N PHE A 236 23.76 0.93 14.42
CA PHE A 236 23.77 0.77 15.87
C PHE A 236 23.34 -0.63 16.32
N LEU A 237 22.35 -1.22 15.64
CA LEU A 237 21.91 -2.59 15.93
C LEU A 237 23.01 -3.61 15.64
N ARG A 238 23.73 -3.49 14.51
CA ARG A 238 24.88 -4.34 14.18
C ARG A 238 26.03 -4.16 15.16
N LYS A 239 26.34 -2.93 15.55
CA LYS A 239 27.38 -2.62 16.54
C LYS A 239 27.05 -3.28 17.88
N ARG A 240 25.79 -3.18 18.33
CA ARG A 240 25.32 -3.82 19.55
C ARG A 240 25.34 -5.35 19.45
N ASP A 241 24.90 -5.92 18.32
CA ASP A 241 24.95 -7.37 18.10
C ASP A 241 26.38 -7.92 18.18
N ARG A 242 27.34 -7.24 17.55
CA ARG A 242 28.76 -7.58 17.62
C ARG A 242 29.30 -7.51 19.05
N SER A 243 28.87 -6.51 19.83
CA SER A 243 29.23 -6.38 21.25
C SER A 243 28.61 -7.47 22.12
N SER A 244 27.37 -7.90 21.83
CA SER A 244 26.66 -8.94 22.60
C SER A 244 27.05 -10.37 22.22
N ARG A 245 27.76 -10.60 21.11
CA ARG A 245 28.28 -11.94 20.75
C ARG A 245 29.25 -12.51 21.80
N LEU A 246 29.74 -11.69 22.73
CA LEU A 246 30.57 -12.12 23.85
C LEU A 246 29.73 -12.64 25.05
N GLU A 247 28.42 -12.38 25.09
CA GLU A 247 27.53 -12.67 26.22
C GLU A 247 26.14 -13.12 25.72
N THR A 248 25.93 -14.44 25.64
CA THR A 248 24.64 -15.17 25.46
C THR A 248 23.93 -15.23 24.09
N ASP A 249 23.51 -16.45 23.76
CA ASP A 249 22.90 -16.91 22.49
C ASP A 249 21.46 -16.40 22.24
N ILE A 250 20.75 -15.99 23.30
CA ILE A 250 19.34 -15.55 23.26
C ILE A 250 19.23 -14.08 22.82
N ILE A 251 20.14 -13.23 23.27
CA ILE A 251 20.16 -11.79 22.94
C ILE A 251 20.49 -11.61 21.45
N GLY A 252 21.47 -12.36 20.93
CA GLY A 252 21.83 -12.36 19.50
C GLY A 252 20.67 -12.78 18.58
N ARG A 253 19.90 -13.82 18.95
CA ARG A 253 18.72 -14.26 18.18
C ARG A 253 17.62 -13.19 18.10
N ASN A 254 17.37 -12.46 19.19
CA ASN A 254 16.39 -11.37 19.20
C ASN A 254 16.86 -10.16 18.37
N ASN A 255 18.15 -9.82 18.43
CA ASN A 255 18.74 -8.75 17.62
C ASN A 255 18.68 -9.07 16.13
N MET A 256 18.97 -10.32 15.74
CA MET A 256 18.93 -10.76 14.34
C MET A 256 17.50 -10.73 13.77
N ARG A 257 16.49 -11.09 14.57
CA ARG A 257 15.07 -10.96 14.17
C ARG A 257 14.65 -9.49 14.02
N ALA A 258 15.03 -8.64 14.97
CA ALA A 258 14.76 -7.21 14.88
C ALA A 258 15.42 -6.59 13.64
N MET A 259 16.64 -7.03 13.30
CA MET A 259 17.38 -6.59 12.12
C MET A 259 16.71 -7.05 10.82
N ASN A 260 16.35 -8.33 10.71
CA ASN A 260 15.70 -8.86 9.52
C ASN A 260 14.34 -8.19 9.28
N ARG A 261 13.58 -7.97 10.35
CA ARG A 261 12.31 -7.25 10.30
C ARG A 261 12.49 -5.80 9.84
N LEU A 262 13.50 -5.10 10.36
CA LEU A 262 13.79 -3.72 9.98
C LEU A 262 14.18 -3.64 8.50
N ALA A 263 15.01 -4.58 8.03
CA ALA A 263 15.45 -4.67 6.65
C ALA A 263 14.29 -4.95 5.68
N LEU A 264 13.40 -5.88 6.02
CA LEU A 264 12.21 -6.17 5.21
C LEU A 264 11.27 -4.97 5.13
N ASN A 265 11.01 -4.29 6.25
CA ASN A 265 10.20 -3.07 6.27
C ASN A 265 10.83 -1.93 5.44
N LEU A 266 12.17 -1.78 5.50
CA LEU A 266 12.90 -0.81 4.68
C LEU A 266 12.79 -1.15 3.19
N MET A 267 12.91 -2.43 2.85
CA MET A 267 12.76 -2.91 1.47
C MET A 267 11.35 -2.61 0.95
N THR A 268 10.30 -2.90 1.73
CA THR A 268 8.91 -2.60 1.35
C THR A 268 8.68 -1.11 1.16
N PHE A 269 9.19 -0.27 2.08
CA PHE A 269 9.11 1.18 1.94
C PHE A 269 9.81 1.67 0.66
N THR A 270 11.03 1.19 0.43
CA THR A 270 11.86 1.58 -0.72
C THR A 270 11.21 1.15 -2.04
N VAL A 271 10.83 -0.13 -2.15
CA VAL A 271 10.20 -0.68 -3.36
C VAL A 271 8.84 -0.04 -3.63
N GLY A 272 8.06 0.26 -2.60
CA GLY A 272 6.77 0.93 -2.75
C GLY A 272 6.86 2.41 -3.10
N SER A 273 7.88 3.11 -2.60
CA SER A 273 7.99 4.58 -2.70
C SER A 273 8.88 5.06 -3.83
N LEU A 274 9.90 4.27 -4.22
CA LEU A 274 10.87 4.66 -5.25
C LEU A 274 10.20 4.89 -6.62
N PRO A 275 9.28 4.04 -7.11
CA PRO A 275 8.60 4.30 -8.38
C PRO A 275 7.82 5.62 -8.36
N ILE A 276 7.19 5.97 -7.22
CA ILE A 276 6.46 7.24 -7.08
C ILE A 276 7.40 8.43 -7.25
N LEU A 277 8.59 8.38 -6.62
CA LEU A 277 9.60 9.44 -6.76
C LEU A 277 10.14 9.55 -8.19
N VAL A 278 10.37 8.42 -8.85
CA VAL A 278 10.80 8.39 -10.26
C VAL A 278 9.74 9.04 -11.13
N VAL A 279 8.46 8.69 -10.96
CA VAL A 279 7.36 9.29 -11.72
C VAL A 279 7.26 10.79 -11.47
N ILE A 280 7.34 11.24 -10.21
CA ILE A 280 7.29 12.66 -9.86
C ILE A 280 8.48 13.41 -10.48
N THR A 281 9.67 12.83 -10.46
CA THR A 281 10.87 13.44 -11.06
C THR A 281 10.72 13.57 -12.57
N ILE A 282 10.31 12.49 -13.25
CA ILE A 282 10.07 12.49 -14.71
C ILE A 282 8.98 13.51 -15.06
N ALA A 283 7.89 13.56 -14.30
CA ALA A 283 6.80 14.50 -14.50
C ALA A 283 7.25 15.95 -14.29
N THR A 284 8.15 16.21 -13.34
CA THR A 284 8.70 17.54 -13.07
C THR A 284 9.67 17.98 -14.16
N VAL A 285 10.52 17.08 -14.67
CA VAL A 285 11.44 17.38 -15.78
C VAL A 285 10.68 17.63 -17.08
N ASN A 286 9.61 16.87 -17.33
CA ASN A 286 8.79 16.99 -18.54
C ASN A 286 7.56 17.88 -18.34
N LEU A 287 7.53 18.70 -17.28
CA LEU A 287 6.33 19.42 -16.87
C LEU A 287 5.78 20.31 -17.98
N LYS A 288 6.65 20.94 -18.77
CA LYS A 288 6.25 21.78 -19.90
C LYS A 288 5.48 21.01 -20.96
N ASN A 289 5.94 19.80 -21.31
CA ASN A 289 5.24 18.93 -22.26
C ASN A 289 3.92 18.43 -21.68
N LEU A 290 3.88 18.11 -20.38
CA LEU A 290 2.68 17.65 -19.69
C LEU A 290 1.64 18.75 -19.50
N ALA A 291 2.05 19.99 -19.27
CA ALA A 291 1.15 21.13 -19.14
C ALA A 291 0.39 21.42 -20.44
N VAL A 292 0.97 21.08 -21.60
CA VAL A 292 0.24 21.12 -22.88
C VAL A 292 -1.02 20.26 -22.81
N LEU A 293 -1.06 19.17 -22.04
CA LEU A 293 -2.27 18.35 -21.86
C LEU A 293 -3.38 19.10 -21.10
N GLY A 294 -3.03 20.03 -20.21
CA GLY A 294 -3.97 20.79 -19.39
C GLY A 294 -4.51 22.08 -20.03
N LEU A 295 -3.78 22.72 -20.94
CA LEU A 295 -4.15 24.03 -21.50
C LEU A 295 -5.34 23.99 -22.48
N GLY A 296 -6.37 24.83 -22.27
CA GLY A 296 -7.57 24.90 -23.13
C GLY A 296 -8.58 23.76 -22.95
N ASP A 297 -9.67 23.78 -23.73
CA ASP A 297 -10.76 22.82 -23.59
C ASP A 297 -10.32 21.37 -23.86
N LYS A 298 -10.79 20.45 -23.01
CA LYS A 298 -10.56 19.00 -23.12
C LYS A 298 -11.31 18.44 -24.34
N SER A 299 -10.76 18.67 -25.53
CA SER A 299 -11.32 18.16 -26.77
C SER A 299 -10.84 16.73 -27.06
N SER A 300 -11.70 15.95 -27.70
CA SER A 300 -11.33 14.61 -28.19
C SER A 300 -10.15 14.68 -29.17
N CYS A 301 -10.04 15.79 -29.92
CA CYS A 301 -8.93 16.04 -30.85
C CYS A 301 -7.58 16.19 -30.15
N LYS A 302 -7.52 16.93 -29.05
CA LYS A 302 -6.27 17.11 -28.31
C LYS A 302 -5.71 15.78 -27.80
N THR A 303 -6.59 14.92 -27.28
CA THR A 303 -6.23 13.57 -26.82
C THR A 303 -5.73 12.69 -27.96
N PHE A 304 -6.30 12.85 -29.16
CA PHE A 304 -5.86 12.15 -30.36
C PHE A 304 -4.50 12.62 -30.86
N LEU A 305 -4.26 13.93 -30.93
CA LEU A 305 -2.96 14.48 -31.36
C LEU A 305 -1.81 14.18 -30.38
N HIS A 306 -2.08 14.10 -29.08
CA HIS A 306 -1.06 13.89 -28.05
C HIS A 306 -1.09 12.46 -27.46
N GLY A 307 -1.60 11.48 -28.21
CA GLY A 307 -1.78 10.09 -27.76
C GLY A 307 -0.51 9.48 -27.16
N ARG A 308 0.65 9.69 -27.79
CA ARG A 308 1.96 9.23 -27.28
C ARG A 308 2.31 9.76 -25.88
N LEU A 309 2.04 11.03 -25.62
CA LEU A 309 2.36 11.64 -24.32
C LEU A 309 1.42 11.09 -23.23
N PHE A 310 0.13 10.89 -23.57
CA PHE A 310 -0.82 10.20 -22.69
C PHE A 310 -0.38 8.77 -22.37
N LEU A 311 0.05 8.01 -23.38
CA LEU A 311 0.57 6.65 -23.23
C LEU A 311 1.73 6.59 -22.21
N GLN A 312 2.71 7.49 -22.34
CA GLN A 312 3.86 7.52 -21.44
C GLN A 312 3.47 7.81 -19.98
N VAL A 313 2.60 8.79 -19.76
CA VAL A 313 2.12 9.14 -18.41
C VAL A 313 1.33 7.99 -17.79
N GLU A 314 0.52 7.31 -18.58
CA GLU A 314 -0.28 6.18 -18.11
C GLU A 314 0.55 4.97 -17.73
N ILE A 315 1.57 4.64 -18.53
CA ILE A 315 2.50 3.55 -18.21
C ILE A 315 3.23 3.86 -16.89
N LEU A 316 3.76 5.09 -16.75
CA LEU A 316 4.44 5.54 -15.54
C LEU A 316 3.53 5.49 -14.32
N ALA A 317 2.31 6.03 -14.43
CA ALA A 317 1.31 6.00 -13.37
C ALA A 317 0.91 4.55 -13.02
N CYS A 318 0.80 3.66 -14.00
CA CYS A 318 0.47 2.25 -13.79
C CYS A 318 1.54 1.54 -12.98
N ILE A 319 2.82 1.73 -13.35
CA ILE A 319 3.94 1.14 -12.62
C ILE A 319 3.91 1.64 -11.17
N ALA A 320 3.82 2.95 -10.96
CA ALA A 320 3.77 3.51 -9.61
C ALA A 320 2.58 2.97 -8.79
N ALA A 321 1.38 2.90 -9.37
CA ALA A 321 0.19 2.38 -8.69
C ALA A 321 0.33 0.90 -8.33
N VAL A 322 0.85 0.05 -9.23
CA VAL A 322 1.05 -1.38 -8.96
C VAL A 322 2.03 -1.59 -7.80
N PHE A 323 3.19 -0.93 -7.83
CA PHE A 323 4.19 -1.05 -6.76
C PHE A 323 3.67 -0.50 -5.42
N TRP A 324 2.91 0.60 -5.47
CA TRP A 324 2.27 1.18 -4.29
C TRP A 324 1.26 0.22 -3.64
N VAL A 325 0.38 -0.40 -4.43
CA VAL A 325 -0.59 -1.38 -3.93
C VAL A 325 0.11 -2.66 -3.44
N LEU A 326 1.13 -3.13 -4.15
CA LEU A 326 1.94 -4.28 -3.71
C LEU A 326 2.61 -4.00 -2.35
N ALA A 327 3.14 -2.80 -2.13
CA ALA A 327 3.69 -2.43 -0.83
C ALA A 327 2.62 -2.46 0.27
N MET A 328 1.39 -2.04 0.00
CA MET A 328 0.26 -2.14 0.93
C MET A 328 -0.20 -3.57 1.21
N ILE A 329 0.06 -4.52 0.31
CA ILE A 329 -0.16 -5.96 0.52
C ILE A 329 0.95 -6.55 1.37
N PHE A 330 2.21 -6.30 1.02
CA PHE A 330 3.36 -6.89 1.69
C PHE A 330 3.57 -6.34 3.10
N ASP A 331 3.24 -5.09 3.36
CA ASP A 331 3.43 -4.45 4.66
C ASP A 331 2.77 -5.21 5.84
N PRO A 332 1.45 -5.52 5.82
CA PRO A 332 0.83 -6.32 6.88
C PRO A 332 1.35 -7.76 6.91
N ILE A 333 1.65 -8.37 5.75
CA ILE A 333 2.20 -9.74 5.66
C ILE A 333 3.55 -9.82 6.39
N ILE A 334 4.48 -8.92 6.06
CA ILE A 334 5.81 -8.87 6.67
C ILE A 334 5.68 -8.60 8.17
N ASN A 335 4.83 -7.66 8.58
CA ASN A 335 4.67 -7.33 10.00
C ASN A 335 3.94 -8.42 10.80
N PHE A 336 3.13 -9.26 10.15
CA PHE A 336 2.55 -10.47 10.72
C PHE A 336 3.63 -11.54 10.96
N PHE A 337 4.37 -11.93 9.92
CA PHE A 337 5.35 -13.01 10.01
C PHE A 337 6.61 -12.64 10.80
N ALA A 338 6.96 -11.36 10.85
CA ALA A 338 8.16 -10.91 11.54
C ALA A 338 8.02 -10.81 13.08
N ASP A 339 6.82 -11.00 13.64
CA ASP A 339 6.62 -11.08 15.09
C ASP A 339 6.14 -12.48 15.53
N PRO A 340 7.04 -13.33 16.06
CA PRO A 340 6.67 -14.70 16.44
C PRO A 340 5.61 -14.72 17.54
N LYS A 341 5.62 -13.76 18.49
CA LYS A 341 4.59 -13.70 19.54
C LYS A 341 3.21 -13.44 18.94
N PHE A 342 3.15 -12.66 17.86
CA PHE A 342 1.91 -12.42 17.12
C PHE A 342 1.43 -13.70 16.44
N VAL A 343 2.32 -14.37 15.70
CA VAL A 343 2.02 -15.65 15.00
C VAL A 343 1.56 -16.73 15.99
N ASP A 344 2.27 -16.91 17.10
CA ASP A 344 1.95 -17.90 18.13
C ASP A 344 0.61 -17.61 18.80
N SER A 345 0.33 -16.33 19.06
CA SER A 345 -0.95 -15.90 19.62
C SER A 345 -2.12 -16.19 18.67
N VAL A 346 -1.94 -15.96 17.37
CA VAL A 346 -2.96 -16.26 16.36
C VAL A 346 -3.10 -17.77 16.16
N ARG A 347 -2.01 -18.52 16.11
CA ARG A 347 -2.03 -19.99 16.00
C ARG A 347 -2.77 -20.62 17.18
N SER A 348 -2.44 -20.21 18.41
CA SER A 348 -3.12 -20.72 19.61
C SER A 348 -4.61 -20.37 19.64
N TRP A 349 -4.99 -19.22 19.10
CA TRP A 349 -6.40 -18.82 18.96
C TRP A 349 -7.14 -19.65 17.90
N TRP A 350 -6.50 -19.91 16.76
CA TRP A 350 -7.07 -20.74 15.70
C TRP A 350 -7.28 -22.18 16.16
N ILE A 351 -6.31 -22.76 16.87
CA ILE A 351 -6.42 -24.10 17.47
C ILE A 351 -7.58 -24.16 18.49
N ARG A 352 -7.77 -23.14 19.33
CA ARG A 352 -8.90 -23.08 20.28
C ARG A 352 -10.27 -22.87 19.63
N ARG A 353 -10.32 -22.36 18.40
CA ARG A 353 -11.56 -22.12 17.64
C ARG A 353 -11.95 -23.31 16.76
N GLN A 354 -11.05 -24.26 16.51
CA GLN A 354 -11.47 -25.53 15.93
C GLN A 354 -12.39 -26.22 16.95
N PRO A 355 -13.67 -26.47 16.61
CA PRO A 355 -14.52 -27.25 17.49
C PRO A 355 -13.87 -28.61 17.67
N ILE A 356 -13.90 -29.10 18.91
CA ILE A 356 -13.51 -30.44 19.29
C ILE A 356 -14.45 -31.42 18.57
N SER A 357 -14.19 -31.72 17.29
CA SER A 357 -14.91 -32.72 16.51
C SER A 357 -14.19 -34.07 16.50
N CYS A 358 -13.14 -34.25 17.31
CA CYS A 358 -12.36 -35.48 17.39
C CYS A 358 -12.08 -35.97 18.83
N ILE A 359 -13.04 -35.85 19.76
CA ILE A 359 -12.97 -36.58 21.06
C ILE A 359 -14.08 -37.64 21.21
N LYS A 360 -14.92 -37.85 20.19
CA LYS A 360 -15.95 -38.92 20.20
C LYS A 360 -15.63 -40.16 19.34
N CYS A 361 -14.47 -40.23 18.69
CA CYS A 361 -14.12 -41.37 17.82
C CYS A 361 -13.16 -42.40 18.44
N GLN A 362 -12.90 -42.37 19.74
CA GLN A 362 -11.99 -43.34 20.37
C GLN A 362 -12.57 -44.14 21.54
N ASN A 363 -13.84 -43.89 21.91
CA ASN A 363 -14.52 -44.61 23.00
C ASN A 363 -15.59 -45.62 22.54
N SER A 364 -15.76 -45.86 21.24
CA SER A 364 -16.67 -46.92 20.74
C SER A 364 -15.96 -48.25 20.44
N SER A 365 -14.62 -48.30 20.45
CA SER A 365 -13.86 -49.50 20.07
C SER A 365 -13.30 -50.29 21.26
N ILE A 366 -13.25 -49.72 22.48
CA ILE A 366 -12.68 -50.38 23.66
C ILE A 366 -13.76 -51.09 24.50
N THR A 367 -15.01 -50.63 24.45
CA THR A 367 -16.12 -51.24 25.21
C THR A 367 -16.71 -52.51 24.57
N ALA A 368 -16.40 -52.79 23.30
CA ALA A 368 -16.85 -54.00 22.60
C ALA A 368 -15.90 -55.21 22.75
N ILE A 369 -14.67 -55.00 23.22
CA ILE A 369 -13.67 -56.07 23.40
C ILE A 369 -13.69 -56.59 24.85
N ILE A 370 -14.07 -55.77 25.83
CA ILE A 370 -14.09 -56.16 27.25
C ILE A 370 -15.35 -56.97 27.64
N SER A 371 -16.45 -56.90 26.87
CA SER A 371 -17.67 -57.66 27.17
C SER A 371 -17.68 -59.11 26.64
N LYS A 372 -16.67 -59.53 25.87
CA LYS A 372 -16.58 -60.90 25.31
C LYS A 372 -15.57 -61.81 26.03
N GLN A 373 -14.81 -61.27 26.98
CA GLN A 373 -13.73 -62.00 27.68
C GLN A 373 -13.96 -62.17 29.19
N SER A 374 -15.20 -62.02 29.65
CA SER A 374 -15.61 -62.21 31.06
C SER A 374 -16.64 -63.34 31.27
N ARG A 375 -16.80 -64.25 30.31
CA ARG A 375 -17.58 -65.49 30.48
C ARG A 375 -16.72 -66.73 30.21
N HIS A 376 -15.63 -66.92 30.96
CA HIS A 376 -15.02 -68.25 31.18
C HIS A 376 -13.99 -68.18 32.32
N GLY A 377 -14.21 -68.98 33.37
CA GLY A 377 -13.36 -69.12 34.57
C GLY A 377 -13.73 -68.12 35.67
N GLN A 378 -14.54 -68.39 36.68
CA GLN A 378 -14.70 -69.56 37.57
C GLN A 378 -13.46 -69.85 38.43
N MET A 379 -13.57 -69.41 39.69
CA MET A 379 -13.33 -70.14 40.95
C MET A 379 -12.30 -69.56 41.94
N ASP A 380 -12.84 -69.37 43.15
CA ASP A 380 -12.26 -69.59 44.47
C ASP A 380 -11.42 -68.52 45.20
N ASN A 381 -12.07 -68.06 46.28
CA ASN A 381 -11.63 -68.12 47.68
C ASN A 381 -10.99 -66.91 48.38
N VAL A 382 -11.70 -66.53 49.45
CA VAL A 382 -11.23 -66.20 50.82
C VAL A 382 -10.38 -64.93 50.95
N GLY A 383 -10.93 -63.86 51.52
CA GLY A 383 -10.76 -63.50 52.95
C GLY A 383 -9.48 -62.68 53.10
N THR A 384 -9.43 -61.45 53.58
CA THR A 384 -9.72 -60.91 54.93
C THR A 384 -9.30 -59.43 54.81
N SER A 385 -10.16 -58.45 55.10
CA SER A 385 -10.19 -57.66 56.35
C SER A 385 -8.96 -56.79 56.66
N VAL A 386 -9.26 -55.56 57.10
CA VAL A 386 -8.49 -54.62 57.96
C VAL A 386 -7.50 -53.69 57.22
N MET A 387 -7.83 -52.40 57.02
CA MET A 387 -7.73 -51.23 57.94
C MET A 387 -6.31 -50.64 57.97
N LEU A 388 -6.13 -49.50 57.28
CA LEU A 388 -5.60 -48.23 57.81
C LEU A 388 -5.60 -47.17 56.71
#